data_AF-A0A950FA14-F1
#
_entry.id   AF-A0A950FA14-F1
#
_cell.length_a   1.000
_cell.length_b   1.000
_cell.length_c   1.000
_cell.angle_alpha   90.00
_cell.angle_beta   90.00
_cell.angle_gamma   90.00
#
_symmetry.space_group_name_H-M   'P 1'
#
loop_
_entity.id
_entity.type
_entity.pdbx_description
1 polymer ?
#
loop_
_entity_poly.entity_id
_entity_poly.type
_entity_poly.pdbx_seq_one_letter_code
_entity_poly.pdbx_strand_id
1 'polypeptide(L)'
;MISLASLWLPILVSAVFVFIASSVIHMTPLWHKSDYPAMPREVEVLDALRPFAIPPGEYFIPRPANMKEMRTPEFIERMKRGPVATLTVMPNGVPAMNRNLTQWFLFLLVVGLFTAYVAGRSLPAGTPYLRVFQIVGATAFIGYFLAQCQQSIWYRRPWGVTLKYGLDGLIYAMLTAGTFGWLWPR
;
A
#
# COMPACT_ATOMS: atom_id res chain seq x y z
N MET A 1 25.71 12.33 -14.45
CA MET A 1 24.27 12.37 -14.14
C MET A 1 23.52 11.81 -15.33
N ILE A 2 22.60 10.88 -15.10
CA ILE A 2 21.85 10.20 -16.16
C ILE A 2 20.52 10.94 -16.37
N SER A 3 20.14 11.16 -17.63
CA SER A 3 18.85 11.75 -17.98
C SER A 3 17.71 10.79 -17.60
N LEU A 4 16.67 11.30 -16.93
CA LEU A 4 15.50 10.49 -16.58
C LEU A 4 14.84 9.86 -17.80
N ALA A 5 14.84 10.58 -18.92
CA ALA A 5 14.32 10.08 -20.20
C ALA A 5 15.06 8.82 -20.66
N SER A 6 16.35 8.64 -20.34
CA SER A 6 17.10 7.43 -20.70
C SER A 6 16.77 6.21 -19.82
N LEU A 7 16.06 6.41 -18.71
CA LEU A 7 15.65 5.35 -17.78
C LEU A 7 14.18 4.91 -17.98
N TRP A 8 13.52 5.33 -19.07
CA TRP A 8 12.13 4.96 -19.35
C TRP A 8 11.92 3.44 -19.40
N LEU A 9 12.87 2.70 -20.01
CA LEU A 9 12.78 1.26 -20.18
C LEU A 9 12.90 0.51 -18.85
N PRO A 10 13.91 0.75 -17.98
CA PRO A 10 13.94 0.11 -16.67
C PRO A 10 12.72 0.46 -15.81
N ILE A 11 12.15 1.66 -15.92
CA ILE A 11 10.89 2.01 -15.22
C ILE A 11 9.75 1.09 -15.67
N LEU A 12 9.50 1.01 -16.98
CA LEU A 12 8.38 0.27 -17.53
C LEU A 12 8.51 -1.24 -17.28
N VAL A 13 9.70 -1.80 -17.52
CA VAL A 13 9.96 -3.23 -17.32
C VAL A 13 9.86 -3.60 -15.84
N SER A 14 10.34 -2.75 -14.93
CA SER A 14 10.17 -2.99 -13.48
C SER A 14 8.70 -3.04 -13.10
N ALA A 15 7.88 -2.10 -13.60
CA ALA A 15 6.45 -2.07 -13.33
C ALA A 15 5.76 -3.35 -13.81
N VAL A 16 6.13 -3.88 -14.99
CA VAL A 16 5.59 -5.14 -15.50
C VAL A 16 5.97 -6.32 -14.59
N PHE A 17 7.25 -6.45 -14.21
CA PHE A 17 7.68 -7.55 -13.34
C PHE A 17 7.03 -7.48 -11.95
N VAL A 18 6.95 -6.29 -11.36
CA VAL A 18 6.28 -6.10 -10.08
C VAL A 18 4.78 -6.39 -10.20
N PHE A 19 4.13 -5.98 -11.28
CA PHE A 19 2.71 -6.26 -11.52
C PHE A 19 2.42 -7.77 -11.60
N ILE A 20 3.27 -8.52 -12.31
CA ILE A 20 3.17 -9.98 -12.41
C ILE A 20 3.40 -10.62 -11.04
N ALA A 21 4.48 -10.25 -10.34
CA ALA A 21 4.78 -10.80 -9.02
C ALA A 21 3.66 -10.51 -8.01
N SER A 22 3.15 -9.29 -8.02
CA SER A 22 2.01 -8.87 -7.18
C SER A 22 0.75 -9.67 -7.49
N SER A 23 0.46 -9.91 -8.77
CA SER A 23 -0.68 -10.74 -9.19
C SER A 23 -0.55 -12.16 -8.65
N VAL A 24 0.63 -12.77 -8.73
CA VAL A 24 0.88 -14.08 -8.14
C VAL A 24 0.68 -14.04 -6.63
N ILE A 25 1.27 -13.05 -5.94
CA ILE A 25 1.22 -12.93 -4.48
C ILE A 25 -0.20 -12.82 -3.94
N HIS A 26 -1.05 -12.01 -4.58
CA HIS A 26 -2.39 -11.72 -4.08
C HIS A 26 -3.47 -12.65 -4.63
N MET A 27 -3.29 -13.26 -5.80
CA MET A 27 -4.31 -14.15 -6.40
C MET A 27 -4.13 -15.61 -5.99
N THR A 28 -2.97 -15.99 -5.48
CA THR A 28 -2.72 -17.35 -4.98
C THR A 28 -2.89 -17.40 -3.45
N PRO A 29 -3.18 -18.58 -2.86
CA PRO A 29 -3.46 -18.70 -1.43
C PRO A 29 -2.17 -18.70 -0.58
N LEU A 30 -1.28 -17.73 -0.85
CA LEU A 30 -0.06 -17.50 -0.07
C LEU A 30 -0.42 -16.80 1.25
N TRP A 31 0.35 -15.79 1.64
CA TRP A 31 0.25 -15.18 2.97
C TRP A 31 -0.90 -14.17 3.11
N HIS A 32 -1.52 -13.67 2.02
CA HIS A 32 -2.61 -12.68 2.11
C HIS A 32 -4.01 -13.24 2.31
N LYS A 33 -4.20 -14.57 2.21
CA LYS A 33 -5.53 -15.20 2.31
C LYS A 33 -6.27 -14.91 3.63
N SER A 34 -5.55 -14.49 4.67
CA SER A 34 -6.07 -14.23 6.01
C SER A 34 -6.01 -12.75 6.42
N ASP A 35 -5.74 -11.84 5.49
CA ASP A 35 -5.62 -10.41 5.80
C ASP A 35 -6.94 -9.77 6.22
N TYR A 36 -8.06 -10.31 5.72
CA TYR A 36 -9.42 -9.89 6.03
C TYR A 36 -10.21 -11.09 6.54
N PRO A 37 -10.25 -11.33 7.86
CA PRO A 37 -11.07 -12.40 8.42
C PRO A 37 -12.56 -12.10 8.23
N ALA A 38 -13.37 -13.16 8.17
CA ALA A 38 -14.82 -13.04 8.13
C ALA A 38 -15.36 -12.35 9.39
N MET A 39 -16.37 -11.50 9.23
CA MET A 39 -16.98 -10.78 10.36
C MET A 39 -17.79 -11.76 11.23
N PRO A 40 -17.57 -11.81 12.56
CA PRO A 40 -18.42 -12.59 13.45
C PRO A 40 -19.88 -12.12 13.35
N ARG A 41 -20.81 -13.08 13.19
CA ARG A 41 -22.25 -12.81 13.00
C ARG A 41 -22.53 -11.85 11.84
N GLU A 42 -21.79 -12.01 10.73
CA GLU A 42 -21.84 -11.14 9.55
C GLU A 42 -23.25 -10.79 9.09
N VAL A 43 -24.15 -11.78 8.96
CA VAL A 43 -25.53 -11.56 8.51
C VAL A 43 -26.25 -10.55 9.41
N GLU A 44 -26.17 -10.73 10.72
CA GLU A 44 -26.83 -9.85 11.69
C GLU A 44 -26.22 -8.44 11.69
N VAL A 45 -24.89 -8.35 11.56
CA VAL A 45 -24.19 -7.05 11.47
C VAL A 45 -24.59 -6.31 10.19
N LEU A 46 -24.65 -7.01 9.06
CA LEU A 46 -25.08 -6.43 7.78
C LEU A 46 -26.54 -5.97 7.85
N ASP A 47 -27.44 -6.81 8.37
CA ASP A 47 -28.86 -6.48 8.51
C ASP A 47 -29.07 -5.27 9.43
N ALA A 48 -28.29 -5.16 10.52
CA ALA A 48 -28.34 -4.01 11.41
C ALA A 48 -27.81 -2.72 10.76
N LEU A 49 -26.80 -2.81 9.87
CA LEU A 49 -26.18 -1.64 9.25
C LEU A 49 -26.95 -1.10 8.04
N ARG A 50 -27.64 -1.96 7.28
CA ARG A 50 -28.34 -1.58 6.03
C ARG A 50 -29.33 -0.40 6.19
N PRO A 51 -30.19 -0.35 7.24
CA PRO A 51 -31.18 0.73 7.38
C PRO A 51 -30.56 2.12 7.55
N PHE A 52 -29.33 2.21 8.04
CA PHE A 52 -28.65 3.49 8.24
C PHE A 52 -28.17 4.13 6.92
N ALA A 53 -28.12 3.37 5.82
CA ALA A 53 -27.71 3.85 4.50
C ALA A 53 -26.44 4.73 4.54
N ILE A 54 -25.43 4.29 5.30
CA ILE A 54 -24.19 5.05 5.52
C ILE A 54 -23.53 5.32 4.16
N PRO A 55 -23.30 6.59 3.78
CA PRO A 55 -22.67 6.90 2.49
C PRO A 55 -21.24 6.35 2.40
N PRO A 56 -20.72 6.11 1.19
CA PRO A 56 -19.30 5.80 1.01
C PRO A 56 -18.40 6.89 1.61
N GLY A 57 -17.38 6.49 2.35
CA GLY A 57 -16.51 7.42 3.08
C GLY A 57 -15.64 6.75 4.13
N GLU A 58 -14.88 7.56 4.86
CA GLU A 58 -14.03 7.14 5.97
C GLU A 58 -14.54 7.72 7.27
N TYR A 59 -14.86 6.86 8.23
CA TYR A 59 -15.47 7.22 9.50
C TYR A 59 -14.62 6.74 10.68
N PHE A 60 -14.64 7.51 11.78
CA PHE A 60 -14.15 7.06 13.08
C PHE A 60 -15.36 6.93 14.01
N ILE A 61 -15.44 5.86 14.80
CA ILE A 61 -16.60 5.57 15.65
C ILE A 61 -16.11 5.19 17.04
N PRO A 62 -16.60 5.85 18.12
CA PRO A 62 -17.33 7.12 18.12
C PRO A 62 -16.40 8.30 17.78
N ARG A 63 -16.88 9.28 17.02
CA ARG A 63 -16.13 10.52 16.68
C ARG A 63 -16.58 11.68 17.58
N PRO A 64 -15.64 12.44 18.17
CA PRO A 64 -15.96 13.67 18.88
C PRO A 64 -16.28 14.79 17.88
N ALA A 65 -17.20 15.70 18.22
CA ALA A 65 -17.52 16.86 17.39
C ALA A 65 -16.35 17.86 17.34
N ASN A 66 -15.53 17.92 18.39
CA ASN A 66 -14.36 18.78 18.47
C ASN A 66 -13.36 18.31 19.56
N MET A 67 -12.20 18.98 19.62
CA MET A 67 -11.12 18.65 20.58
C MET A 67 -11.52 18.81 22.05
N LYS A 68 -12.53 19.62 22.37
CA LYS A 68 -13.00 19.79 23.76
C LYS A 68 -13.81 18.57 24.20
N GLU A 69 -14.69 18.06 23.33
CA GLU A 69 -15.51 16.88 23.63
C GLU A 69 -14.66 15.64 23.97
N MET A 70 -13.49 15.50 23.34
CA MET A 70 -12.56 14.38 23.59
C MET A 70 -12.17 14.19 25.05
N ARG A 71 -12.23 15.24 25.86
CA ARG A 71 -11.83 15.22 27.28
C ARG A 71 -13.02 15.08 28.23
N THR A 72 -14.24 15.06 27.70
CA THR A 72 -15.44 14.97 28.51
C THR A 72 -15.62 13.56 29.07
N PRO A 73 -16.11 13.40 30.32
CA PRO A 73 -16.42 12.09 30.88
C PRO A 73 -17.37 11.27 30.01
N GLU A 74 -18.33 11.93 29.37
CA GLU A 74 -19.35 11.30 28.51
C GLU A 74 -18.71 10.67 27.27
N PHE A 75 -17.81 11.39 26.59
CA PHE A 75 -17.11 10.85 25.42
C PHE A 75 -16.15 9.73 25.80
N ILE A 76 -15.43 9.87 26.92
CA ILE A 76 -14.56 8.82 27.46
C ILE A 76 -15.39 7.56 27.75
N GLU A 77 -16.58 7.70 28.33
CA GLU A 77 -17.46 6.58 28.61
C GLU A 77 -18.00 5.91 27.34
N ARG A 78 -18.34 6.68 26.29
CA ARG A 78 -18.68 6.13 24.96
C ARG A 78 -17.54 5.31 24.38
N MET A 79 -16.30 5.80 24.48
CA MET A 79 -15.11 5.08 24.03
C MET A 79 -14.90 3.77 24.81
N LYS A 80 -15.15 3.75 26.12
CA LYS A 80 -15.05 2.55 26.95
C LYS A 80 -16.11 1.50 26.60
N ARG A 81 -17.34 1.93 26.31
CA ARG A 81 -18.43 1.04 25.91
C ARG A 81 -18.22 0.44 24.53
N GLY A 82 -17.60 1.20 23.63
CA GLY A 82 -17.28 0.75 22.28
C GLY A 82 -18.51 0.45 21.40
N PRO A 83 -18.30 -0.18 20.24
CA PRO A 83 -17.00 -0.47 19.63
C PRO A 83 -16.23 0.81 19.27
N VAL A 84 -14.89 0.73 19.26
CA VAL A 84 -14.00 1.77 18.74
C VAL A 84 -13.41 1.30 17.42
N ALA A 85 -13.72 1.98 16.32
CA ALA A 85 -13.33 1.53 14.98
C ALA A 85 -13.10 2.70 14.01
N THR A 86 -12.22 2.47 13.03
CA THR A 86 -12.28 3.15 11.74
C THR A 86 -13.11 2.31 10.78
N LEU A 87 -13.93 2.95 9.96
CA LEU A 87 -14.82 2.29 9.00
C LEU A 87 -14.71 2.98 7.64
N THR A 88 -14.15 2.25 6.67
CA THR A 88 -14.25 2.61 5.25
C THR A 88 -15.51 1.98 4.67
N VAL A 89 -16.48 2.80 4.28
CA VAL A 89 -17.67 2.35 3.54
C VAL A 89 -17.41 2.50 2.05
N MET A 90 -17.53 1.39 1.32
CA MET A 90 -17.36 1.35 -0.14
C MET A 90 -18.73 1.46 -0.85
N PRO A 91 -18.77 1.89 -2.13
CA PRO A 91 -19.99 1.83 -2.91
C PRO A 91 -20.57 0.41 -2.97
N ASN A 92 -21.90 0.31 -2.91
CA ASN A 92 -22.61 -0.96 -3.06
C ASN A 92 -22.39 -1.56 -4.46
N GLY A 93 -22.25 -2.88 -4.52
CA GLY A 93 -22.14 -3.64 -5.77
C GLY A 93 -20.92 -4.56 -5.82
N VAL A 94 -20.78 -5.30 -6.92
CA VAL A 94 -19.61 -6.15 -7.17
C VAL A 94 -18.42 -5.25 -7.53
N PRO A 95 -17.28 -5.36 -6.84
CA PRO A 95 -16.11 -4.52 -7.13
C PRO A 95 -15.59 -4.71 -8.56
N ALA A 96 -15.38 -3.61 -9.27
CA ALA A 96 -14.74 -3.62 -10.57
C ALA A 96 -13.20 -3.67 -10.41
N MET A 97 -12.60 -4.82 -10.73
CA MET A 97 -11.17 -5.05 -10.49
C MET A 97 -10.26 -4.27 -11.47
N ASN A 98 -10.74 -3.97 -12.67
CA ASN A 98 -9.99 -3.26 -13.72
C ASN A 98 -9.46 -1.89 -13.27
N ARG A 99 -10.28 -1.12 -12.52
CA ARG A 99 -9.88 0.20 -12.00
C ARG A 99 -8.72 0.08 -11.03
N ASN A 100 -8.80 -0.86 -10.09
CA ASN A 100 -7.76 -1.07 -9.08
C ASN A 100 -6.46 -1.54 -9.72
N LEU A 101 -6.52 -2.46 -10.69
CA LEU A 101 -5.33 -2.93 -11.42
C LEU A 101 -4.68 -1.80 -12.23
N THR A 102 -5.47 -0.92 -12.84
CA THR A 102 -4.96 0.24 -13.58
C THR A 102 -4.26 1.21 -12.62
N GLN A 103 -4.90 1.55 -11.50
CA GLN A 103 -4.30 2.42 -10.48
C GLN A 103 -3.03 1.82 -9.89
N TRP A 104 -3.00 0.50 -9.67
CA TRP A 104 -1.83 -0.22 -9.21
C TRP A 104 -0.68 -0.09 -10.20
N PHE A 105 -0.90 -0.38 -11.48
CA PHE A 105 0.14 -0.25 -12.50
C PHE A 105 0.68 1.18 -12.62
N LEU A 106 -0.18 2.19 -12.58
CA LEU A 106 0.24 3.59 -12.55
C LEU A 106 1.07 3.93 -11.32
N PHE A 107 0.70 3.41 -10.15
CA PHE A 107 1.48 3.58 -8.92
C PHE A 107 2.88 2.95 -9.04
N LEU A 108 3.01 1.76 -9.65
CA LEU A 108 4.31 1.14 -9.92
C LEU A 108 5.21 2.02 -10.80
N LEU A 109 4.63 2.66 -11.82
CA LEU A 109 5.35 3.63 -12.65
C LEU A 109 5.80 4.86 -11.85
N VAL A 110 4.96 5.36 -10.93
CA VAL A 110 5.30 6.50 -10.06
C VAL A 110 6.47 6.13 -9.15
N VAL A 111 6.45 4.96 -8.50
CA VAL A 111 7.58 4.49 -7.69
C VAL A 111 8.83 4.37 -8.56
N GLY A 112 8.73 3.73 -9.72
CA GLY A 112 9.84 3.62 -10.68
C GLY A 112 10.42 4.97 -11.11
N LEU A 113 9.57 5.97 -11.35
CA LEU A 113 9.97 7.34 -11.71
C LEU A 113 10.82 7.99 -10.61
N PHE A 114 10.36 7.96 -9.35
CA PHE A 114 11.11 8.52 -8.23
C PHE A 114 12.41 7.75 -7.97
N THR A 115 12.36 6.43 -8.09
CA THR A 115 13.55 5.57 -7.99
C THR A 115 14.58 5.92 -9.07
N ALA A 116 14.14 6.09 -10.33
CA ALA A 116 14.99 6.49 -11.44
C ALA A 116 15.57 7.90 -11.25
N TYR A 117 14.77 8.83 -10.72
CA TYR A 117 15.25 10.17 -10.37
C TYR A 117 16.38 10.09 -9.35
N VAL A 118 16.18 9.43 -8.21
CA VAL A 118 17.21 9.30 -7.17
C VAL A 118 18.47 8.61 -7.71
N ALA A 119 18.31 7.47 -8.39
CA ALA A 119 19.44 6.72 -8.92
C ALA A 119 20.20 7.49 -10.01
N GLY A 120 19.50 8.09 -10.98
CA GLY A 120 20.12 8.81 -12.10
C GLY A 120 20.85 10.09 -11.69
N ARG A 121 20.47 10.69 -10.55
CA ARG A 121 21.19 11.81 -9.92
C ARG A 121 22.37 11.36 -9.06
N SER A 122 22.38 10.11 -8.61
CA SER A 122 23.38 9.58 -7.67
C SER A 122 24.47 8.73 -8.33
N LEU A 123 24.20 8.14 -9.50
CA LEU A 123 25.06 7.14 -10.12
C LEU A 123 25.39 7.52 -11.58
N PRO A 124 26.66 7.43 -12.01
CA PRO A 124 27.04 7.63 -13.41
C PRO A 124 26.69 6.42 -14.29
N ALA A 125 26.74 6.60 -15.61
CA ALA A 125 26.75 5.49 -16.56
C ALA A 125 27.95 4.56 -16.29
N GLY A 126 27.80 3.27 -16.60
CA GLY A 126 28.81 2.25 -16.31
C GLY A 126 28.89 1.84 -14.84
N THR A 127 28.00 2.33 -13.97
CA THR A 127 27.98 1.92 -12.55
C THR A 127 27.75 0.40 -12.44
N PRO A 128 28.54 -0.32 -11.64
CA PRO A 128 28.37 -1.77 -11.46
C PRO A 128 26.99 -2.15 -10.93
N TYR A 129 26.48 -3.30 -11.40
CA TYR A 129 25.15 -3.83 -11.09
C TYR A 129 24.79 -3.74 -9.60
N LEU A 130 25.63 -4.23 -8.69
CA LEU A 130 25.32 -4.28 -7.25
C LEU A 130 25.17 -2.89 -6.63
N ARG A 131 25.88 -1.89 -7.16
CA ARG A 131 25.76 -0.52 -6.67
C ARG A 131 24.46 0.14 -7.13
N VAL A 132 24.03 -0.13 -8.37
CA VAL A 132 22.69 0.26 -8.85
C VAL A 132 21.62 -0.43 -8.02
N PHE A 133 21.75 -1.75 -7.82
CA PHE A 133 20.82 -2.56 -7.06
C PHE A 133 20.61 -2.01 -5.65
N GLN A 134 21.67 -1.64 -4.95
CA GLN A 134 21.59 -1.10 -3.60
C GLN A 134 20.76 0.19 -3.53
N ILE A 135 21.05 1.17 -4.39
CA ILE A 135 20.39 2.50 -4.35
C ILE A 135 18.95 2.40 -4.86
N VAL A 136 18.74 1.69 -5.97
CA VAL A 136 17.41 1.48 -6.54
C VAL A 136 16.54 0.68 -5.57
N GLY A 137 17.07 -0.41 -5.01
CA GLY A 137 16.35 -1.27 -4.08
C GLY A 137 15.94 -0.53 -2.81
N ALA A 138 16.86 0.22 -2.18
CA ALA A 138 16.52 1.01 -1.01
C ALA A 138 15.43 2.06 -1.32
N THR A 139 15.56 2.76 -2.44
CA THR A 139 14.60 3.80 -2.83
C THR A 139 13.23 3.22 -3.17
N ALA A 140 13.19 2.12 -3.93
CA ALA A 140 11.94 1.44 -4.27
C ALA A 140 11.26 0.85 -3.04
N PHE A 141 12.03 0.26 -2.10
CA PHE A 141 11.49 -0.30 -0.86
C PHE A 141 10.80 0.77 -0.01
N ILE A 142 11.37 1.98 0.07
CA ILE A 142 10.73 3.12 0.74
C ILE A 142 9.35 3.40 0.11
N GLY A 143 9.28 3.43 -1.22
CA GLY A 143 8.03 3.68 -1.96
C GLY A 143 6.97 2.59 -1.80
N TYR A 144 7.38 1.32 -1.73
CA TYR A 144 6.45 0.20 -1.60
C TYR A 144 5.98 -0.07 -0.17
N PHE A 145 6.82 0.16 0.85
CA PHE A 145 6.54 -0.31 2.21
C PHE A 145 6.25 0.78 3.23
N LEU A 146 7.08 1.82 3.36
CA LEU A 146 7.10 2.63 4.61
C LEU A 146 5.78 3.35 4.91
N ALA A 147 4.98 3.69 3.89
CA ALA A 147 3.65 4.27 4.09
C ALA A 147 2.67 3.31 4.79
N GLN A 148 2.86 1.99 4.66
CA GLN A 148 2.00 0.98 5.31
C GLN A 148 2.12 0.99 6.83
N CYS A 149 3.30 1.35 7.36
CA CYS A 149 3.54 1.44 8.80
C CYS A 149 2.60 2.45 9.48
N GLN A 150 2.26 3.54 8.79
CA GLN A 150 1.40 4.58 9.33
C GLN A 150 0.01 4.05 9.70
N GLN A 151 -0.51 3.07 8.95
CA GLN A 151 -1.81 2.46 9.20
C GLN A 151 -1.83 1.64 10.50
N SER A 152 -0.72 0.95 10.82
CA SER A 152 -0.59 0.24 12.10
C SER A 152 -0.38 1.19 13.27
N ILE A 153 0.38 2.27 13.07
CA ILE A 153 0.70 3.25 14.12
C ILE A 153 -0.55 4.04 14.52
N TRP A 154 -1.29 4.57 13.54
CA TRP A 154 -2.38 5.53 13.80
C TRP A 154 -3.77 4.90 13.79
N TYR A 155 -3.99 3.87 12.97
CA TYR A 155 -5.32 3.32 12.68
C TYR A 155 -5.47 1.85 13.09
N ARG A 156 -4.53 1.34 13.92
CA ARG A 156 -4.56 0.00 14.52
C ARG A 156 -4.70 -1.15 13.52
N ARG A 157 -4.28 -0.97 12.26
CA ARG A 157 -4.14 -2.11 11.34
C ARG A 157 -3.17 -3.13 11.95
N PRO A 158 -3.51 -4.43 11.99
CA PRO A 158 -2.63 -5.43 12.62
C PRO A 158 -1.22 -5.43 12.03
N TRP A 159 -0.20 -5.39 12.89
CA TRP A 159 1.20 -5.39 12.45
C TRP A 159 1.56 -6.60 11.58
N GLY A 160 0.96 -7.77 11.85
CA GLY A 160 1.16 -8.96 11.01
C GLY A 160 0.76 -8.72 9.55
N VAL A 161 -0.31 -7.96 9.30
CA VAL A 161 -0.73 -7.60 7.94
C VAL A 161 0.27 -6.62 7.32
N THR A 162 0.66 -5.58 8.07
CA THR A 162 1.66 -4.59 7.60
C THR A 162 3.01 -5.24 7.26
N LEU A 163 3.47 -6.21 8.05
CA LEU A 163 4.72 -6.94 7.80
C LEU A 163 4.65 -7.83 6.56
N LYS A 164 3.48 -8.43 6.25
CA LYS A 164 3.27 -9.14 4.98
C LYS A 164 3.41 -8.19 3.79
N TYR A 165 2.78 -7.01 3.85
CA TYR A 165 3.00 -5.99 2.81
C TYR A 165 4.45 -5.47 2.77
N GLY A 166 5.17 -5.53 3.90
CA GLY A 166 6.62 -5.27 3.93
C GLY A 166 7.43 -6.33 3.19
N LEU A 167 7.06 -7.60 3.31
CA LEU A 167 7.64 -8.69 2.52
C LEU A 167 7.37 -8.49 1.02
N ASP A 168 6.14 -8.13 0.66
CA ASP A 168 5.79 -7.82 -0.73
C ASP A 168 6.65 -6.66 -1.25
N GLY A 169 6.71 -5.56 -0.49
CA GLY A 169 7.48 -4.38 -0.83
C GLY A 169 8.98 -4.69 -1.01
N LEU A 170 9.53 -5.61 -0.22
CA LEU A 170 10.90 -6.09 -0.38
C LEU A 170 11.07 -6.85 -1.69
N ILE A 171 10.16 -7.77 -2.02
CA ILE A 171 10.17 -8.51 -3.30
C ILE A 171 10.09 -7.54 -4.48
N TYR A 172 9.15 -6.60 -4.43
CA TYR A 172 8.96 -5.59 -5.47
C TYR A 172 10.19 -4.69 -5.63
N ALA A 173 10.82 -4.30 -4.53
CA ALA A 173 12.05 -3.52 -4.54
C ALA A 173 13.23 -4.28 -5.15
N MET A 174 13.37 -5.57 -4.85
CA MET A 174 14.41 -6.43 -5.44
C MET A 174 14.21 -6.61 -6.95
N LEU A 175 12.97 -6.80 -7.41
CA LEU A 175 12.64 -6.89 -8.83
C LEU A 175 12.97 -5.57 -9.57
N THR A 176 12.60 -4.44 -8.96
CA THR A 176 12.93 -3.11 -9.49
C THR A 176 14.45 -2.92 -9.54
N ALA A 177 15.15 -3.22 -8.44
CA ALA A 177 16.61 -3.13 -8.34
C ALA A 177 17.35 -3.98 -9.38
N GLY A 178 16.93 -5.24 -9.55
CA GLY A 178 17.51 -6.13 -10.55
C GLY A 178 17.29 -5.63 -11.98
N THR A 179 16.09 -5.12 -12.27
CA THR A 179 15.76 -4.58 -13.59
C THR A 179 16.58 -3.35 -13.94
N PHE A 180 16.71 -2.40 -13.01
CA PHE A 180 17.54 -1.23 -13.21
C PHE A 180 19.02 -1.57 -13.30
N GLY A 181 19.53 -2.50 -12.48
CA GLY A 181 20.91 -2.95 -12.57
C GLY A 181 21.21 -3.63 -13.91
N TRP A 182 20.26 -4.39 -14.44
CA TRP A 182 20.37 -5.05 -15.76
C TRP A 182 20.36 -4.04 -16.91
N LEU A 183 19.44 -3.08 -16.88
CA LEU A 183 19.21 -2.11 -17.95
C LEU A 183 19.90 -0.75 -17.70
N TRP A 184 20.87 -0.71 -16.79
CA TRP A 184 21.59 0.51 -16.46
C TRP A 184 22.40 1.00 -17.67
N PRO A 185 22.42 2.31 -17.98
CA PRO A 185 23.25 2.84 -19.05
C PRO A 185 24.73 2.50 -18.84
N ARG A 186 25.37 1.99 -19.89
CA ARG A 186 26.79 1.61 -19.90
C ARG A 186 27.66 2.78 -20.34
#